data_AF-A0A1C6I5E8-F1
#
_entry.id   AF-A0A1C6I5E8-F1
#
_cell.length_a   1.000
_cell.length_b   1.000
_cell.length_c   1.000
_cell.angle_alpha   90.00
_cell.angle_beta   90.00
_cell.angle_gamma   90.00
#
_symmetry.space_group_name_H-M   'P 1'
#
loop_
_entity.id
_entity.type
_entity.pdbx_description
1 polymer ?
#
loop_
_entity_poly.entity_id
_entity_poly.type
_entity_poly.pdbx_seq_one_letter_code
_entity_poly.pdbx_strand_id
1 'polypeptide(L)'
;MRRFRVKLKDVPDFAHGQIVGIIERQEYTGCTCNFKTYSKSYKLKKRIPNNPEDIFIVPDTQEAIASQAQWDRVQELRKNKRRPVKTERQGLFAGLVYCAGCGSKLHFATCKGFEGK
;
A
#
# COMPACT_ATOMS: atom_id res chain seq x y z
N MET A 1 -14.56 13.22 9.31
CA MET A 1 -13.52 12.90 8.30
C MET A 1 -14.07 13.23 6.93
N ARG A 2 -13.71 14.37 6.32
CA ARG A 2 -14.11 14.64 4.94
C ARG A 2 -13.03 14.07 4.03
N ARG A 3 -13.31 12.94 3.38
CA ARG A 3 -12.50 12.48 2.25
C ARG A 3 -12.65 13.55 1.18
N PHE A 4 -11.57 14.25 0.83
CA PHE A 4 -11.58 15.13 -0.34
C PHE A 4 -11.80 14.23 -1.55
N ARG A 5 -13.05 14.18 -2.01
CA ARG A 5 -13.46 13.44 -3.20
C ARG A 5 -13.23 14.39 -4.35
N VAL A 6 -12.11 14.24 -5.06
CA VAL A 6 -11.94 14.93 -6.35
C VAL A 6 -12.96 14.29 -7.29
N LYS A 7 -14.10 14.97 -7.50
CA LYS A 7 -15.07 14.55 -8.51
C LYS A 7 -14.55 15.02 -9.87
N LEU A 8 -13.84 14.13 -10.56
CA LEU A 8 -13.59 14.29 -11.99
C LEU A 8 -14.92 14.06 -12.71
N LYS A 9 -15.30 14.97 -13.60
CA LYS A 9 -16.65 15.00 -14.19
C LYS A 9 -16.97 13.79 -15.07
N ASP A 10 -15.94 13.10 -15.56
CA ASP A 10 -16.08 12.04 -16.58
C ASP A 10 -15.52 10.67 -16.14
N VAL A 11 -15.19 10.50 -14.86
CA VAL A 11 -14.62 9.24 -14.33
C VAL A 11 -15.66 8.53 -13.45
N PRO A 12 -15.96 7.24 -13.69
CA PRO A 12 -16.84 6.47 -12.81
C PRO A 12 -16.35 6.53 -11.35
N ASP A 13 -17.27 6.63 -10.41
CA ASP A 13 -16.96 6.77 -8.98
C ASP A 13 -16.49 5.44 -8.39
N PHE A 14 -15.21 5.13 -8.56
CA PHE A 14 -14.58 3.96 -7.92
C PHE A 14 -14.42 4.18 -6.42
N ALA A 15 -14.76 3.15 -5.64
CA ALA A 15 -14.44 3.15 -4.23
C ALA A 15 -12.92 3.10 -4.04
N HIS A 16 -12.40 3.84 -3.06
CA HIS A 16 -10.95 3.89 -2.79
C HIS A 16 -10.31 2.49 -2.66
N GLY A 17 -11.03 1.53 -2.06
CA GLY A 17 -10.57 0.15 -1.92
C GLY A 17 -10.43 -0.60 -3.25
N GLN A 18 -11.26 -0.28 -4.25
CA GLN A 18 -11.15 -0.88 -5.59
C GLN A 18 -9.89 -0.39 -6.30
N ILE A 19 -9.63 0.92 -6.25
CA ILE A 19 -8.42 1.52 -6.83
C ILE A 19 -7.17 0.94 -6.16
N VAL A 20 -7.20 0.78 -4.84
CA VAL A 20 -6.13 0.14 -4.07
C VAL A 20 -5.89 -1.30 -4.57
N GLY A 21 -6.94 -2.10 -4.70
CA GLY A 21 -6.83 -3.48 -5.15
C GLY A 21 -6.42 -3.64 -6.61
N ILE A 22 -6.64 -2.64 -7.46
CA ILE A 22 -6.13 -2.60 -8.84
C ILE A 22 -4.62 -2.34 -8.80
N ILE A 23 -4.17 -1.31 -8.09
CA ILE A 23 -2.76 -0.91 -8.07
C ILE A 23 -1.87 -2.00 -7.43
N GLU A 24 -2.37 -2.77 -6.47
CA GLU A 24 -1.60 -3.82 -5.79
C GLU A 24 -1.37 -5.08 -6.63
N ARG A 25 -2.06 -5.24 -7.76
CA ARG A 25 -1.92 -6.42 -8.63
C ARG A 25 -0.68 -6.30 -9.50
N GLN A 26 0.19 -7.29 -9.41
CA GLN A 26 1.38 -7.37 -10.27
C GLN A 26 1.04 -7.81 -11.68
N GLU A 27 -0.10 -8.49 -11.90
CA GLU A 27 -0.52 -8.95 -13.24
C GLU A 27 -0.51 -7.88 -14.32
N TYR A 28 -0.71 -6.61 -13.94
CA TYR A 28 -0.67 -5.48 -14.86
C TYR A 28 0.73 -5.20 -15.46
N THR A 29 1.79 -5.83 -14.95
CA THR A 29 3.14 -5.82 -15.53
C THR A 29 3.37 -6.90 -16.58
N GLY A 30 2.33 -7.67 -16.93
CA GLY A 30 2.41 -8.72 -17.95
C GLY A 30 2.75 -10.12 -17.42
N CYS A 31 2.76 -10.30 -16.10
CA CYS A 31 3.02 -11.59 -15.47
C CYS A 31 1.74 -12.33 -15.06
N THR A 32 1.81 -13.66 -15.01
CA THR A 32 0.76 -14.50 -14.38
C THR A 32 1.18 -14.84 -12.95
N CYS A 33 0.35 -14.46 -11.98
CA CYS A 33 0.58 -14.73 -10.55
C CYS A 33 -0.36 -15.84 -10.05
N ASN A 34 0.21 -17.01 -9.77
CA ASN A 34 -0.48 -18.19 -9.25
C ASN A 34 -0.26 -18.36 -7.73
N PHE A 35 -1.14 -19.13 -7.07
CA PHE A 35 -1.05 -19.46 -5.64
C PHE A 35 -1.05 -18.27 -4.67
N LYS A 36 -1.76 -17.19 -5.02
CA LYS A 36 -1.92 -16.00 -4.15
C LYS A 36 -2.59 -16.30 -2.81
N THR A 37 -3.45 -17.30 -2.75
CA THR A 37 -4.18 -17.68 -1.53
C THR A 37 -4.26 -19.19 -1.41
N TYR A 38 -4.26 -19.68 -0.17
CA TYR A 38 -4.41 -21.08 0.15
C TYR A 38 -5.50 -21.30 1.21
N SER A 39 -5.87 -22.58 1.40
CA SER A 39 -6.75 -23.02 2.48
C SER A 39 -5.94 -23.88 3.43
N LYS A 40 -5.83 -23.48 4.71
CA LYS A 40 -5.06 -24.25 5.70
C LYS A 40 -5.67 -25.64 5.97
N SER A 41 -7.00 -25.73 5.92
CA SER A 41 -7.73 -26.99 6.10
C SER A 41 -9.04 -26.94 5.33
N TYR A 42 -9.64 -28.11 5.12
CA TYR A 42 -10.96 -28.24 4.50
C TYR A 42 -12.08 -27.55 5.30
N LYS A 43 -11.99 -27.58 6.64
CA LYS A 43 -13.03 -27.01 7.53
C LYS A 43 -13.02 -25.49 7.55
N LEU A 44 -11.90 -24.87 7.19
CA LEU A 44 -11.72 -23.43 7.22
C LEU A 44 -12.10 -22.85 5.85
N LYS A 45 -13.27 -22.20 5.78
CA LYS A 45 -13.78 -21.60 4.52
C LYS A 45 -13.05 -20.32 4.10
N LYS A 46 -12.23 -19.74 4.96
CA LYS A 46 -11.52 -18.48 4.67
C LYS A 46 -10.30 -18.75 3.78
N ARG A 47 -10.10 -17.93 2.75
CA ARG A 47 -8.86 -17.93 1.96
C ARG A 47 -7.82 -17.09 2.69
N ILE A 48 -6.63 -17.66 2.90
CA ILE A 48 -5.51 -17.02 3.58
C ILE A 48 -4.52 -16.58 2.50
N PRO A 49 -4.03 -15.32 2.53
CA PRO A 49 -3.00 -14.87 1.59
C PRO A 49 -1.71 -15.67 1.81
N ASN A 50 -1.04 -16.00 0.71
CA ASN A 50 0.21 -16.75 0.74
C ASN A 50 1.39 -15.83 1.01
N ASN A 51 2.50 -16.38 1.51
CA ASN A 51 3.76 -15.65 1.60
C ASN A 51 4.30 -15.37 0.19
N PRO A 52 5.06 -14.28 -0.03
CA PRO A 52 5.57 -13.92 -1.34
C PRO A 52 6.47 -15.01 -1.97
N GLU A 53 7.15 -15.81 -1.15
CA GLU A 53 8.01 -16.92 -1.59
C GLU A 53 7.22 -18.10 -2.18
N ASP A 54 5.99 -18.31 -1.68
CA ASP A 54 5.10 -19.39 -2.12
C ASP A 54 4.20 -18.96 -3.30
N ILE A 55 4.30 -17.69 -3.73
CA ILE A 55 3.60 -17.18 -4.91
C ILE A 55 4.43 -17.51 -6.14
N PHE A 56 3.82 -18.21 -7.08
CA PHE A 56 4.47 -18.56 -8.34
C PHE A 56 4.18 -17.50 -9.40
N ILE A 57 5.22 -16.82 -9.87
CA ILE A 57 5.12 -15.74 -10.85
C ILE A 57 5.78 -16.21 -12.15
N VAL A 58 4.99 -16.25 -13.23
CA VAL A 58 5.49 -16.49 -14.58
C VAL A 58 5.57 -15.14 -15.29
N PRO A 59 6.77 -14.68 -15.68
CA PRO A 59 6.91 -13.43 -16.43
C PRO A 59 6.41 -13.60 -17.88
N ASP A 60 6.02 -12.48 -18.49
CA ASP A 60 5.77 -12.33 -19.93
C ASP A 60 4.72 -13.29 -20.52
N THR A 61 3.56 -13.34 -19.89
CA THR A 61 2.42 -14.15 -20.36
C THR A 61 1.38 -13.35 -21.13
N GLN A 62 1.33 -12.03 -20.90
CA GLN A 62 0.38 -11.12 -21.52
C GLN A 62 1.02 -9.74 -21.72
N GLU A 63 0.46 -8.95 -22.64
CA GLU A 63 0.93 -7.58 -22.89
C GLU A 63 0.83 -6.73 -21.61
N ALA A 64 1.94 -6.11 -21.22
CA ALA A 64 2.02 -5.31 -20.01
C ALA A 64 1.31 -3.97 -20.19
N ILE A 65 0.36 -3.65 -19.29
CA ILE A 65 -0.32 -2.36 -19.27
C ILE A 65 0.60 -1.27 -18.67
N ALA A 66 1.41 -1.65 -17.68
CA ALA A 66 2.38 -0.77 -17.04
C ALA A 66 3.75 -1.44 -17.00
N SER A 67 4.81 -0.64 -17.10
CA SER A 67 6.18 -1.17 -16.97
C SER A 67 6.45 -1.63 -15.53
N GLN A 68 7.32 -2.63 -15.39
CA GLN A 68 7.73 -3.14 -14.08
C GLN A 68 8.31 -2.02 -13.19
N ALA A 69 9.16 -1.16 -13.76
CA ALA A 69 9.75 -0.02 -13.04
C ALA A 69 8.71 0.98 -12.52
N GLN A 70 7.64 1.24 -13.28
CA GLN A 70 6.54 2.10 -12.82
C GLN A 70 5.77 1.44 -11.68
N TRP A 71 5.50 0.13 -11.79
CA TRP A 71 4.80 -0.61 -10.76
C TRP A 71 5.58 -0.63 -9.44
N ASP A 72 6.88 -0.95 -9.49
CA ASP A 72 7.78 -0.98 -8.32
C ASP A 72 7.78 0.37 -7.61
N ARG A 73 7.93 1.46 -8.36
CA ARG A 73 7.91 2.83 -7.82
C ARG A 73 6.59 3.16 -7.13
N VAL A 74 5.46 2.72 -7.70
CA VAL A 74 4.15 2.92 -7.06
C VAL A 74 4.03 2.12 -5.76
N GLN A 75 4.52 0.88 -5.71
CA GLN A 75 4.51 0.08 -4.47
C GLN A 75 5.39 0.71 -3.38
N GLU A 76 6.56 1.24 -3.74
CA GLU A 76 7.45 1.96 -2.82
C GLU A 76 6.77 3.21 -2.22
N LEU A 77 6.10 4.01 -3.06
CA LEU A 77 5.35 5.18 -2.61
C LEU A 77 4.21 4.78 -1.66
N ARG A 78 3.57 3.64 -1.90
CA ARG A 78 2.48 3.13 -1.06
C ARG A 78 2.95 2.66 0.31
N LYS A 79 4.10 2.00 0.41
CA LYS A 79 4.71 1.61 1.71
C LYS A 79 4.94 2.83 2.61
N ASN A 80 5.27 3.96 2.00
CA ASN A 80 5.54 5.24 2.67
C ASN A 80 4.35 6.20 2.67
N LYS A 81 3.13 5.75 2.33
CA LYS A 81 1.95 6.61 2.25
C LYS A 81 1.63 7.25 3.60
N ARG A 82 1.67 8.58 3.63
CA ARG A 82 1.34 9.38 4.81
C ARG A 82 -0.16 9.50 4.99
N ARG A 83 -0.65 9.38 6.23
CA ARG A 83 -2.03 9.73 6.56
C ARG A 83 -2.11 11.26 6.64
N PRO A 84 -3.03 11.92 5.92
CA PRO A 84 -3.23 13.35 6.09
C PRO A 84 -3.68 13.63 7.52
N VAL A 85 -2.90 14.43 8.23
CA VAL A 85 -3.22 14.94 9.57
C VAL A 85 -3.95 16.28 9.43
N LYS A 86 -4.81 16.62 10.40
CA LYS A 86 -5.53 17.90 10.40
C LYS A 86 -4.60 19.11 10.53
N THR A 87 -3.43 18.89 11.13
CA THR A 87 -2.38 19.90 11.28
C THR A 87 -1.70 20.12 9.94
N GLU A 88 -1.59 21.37 9.51
CA GLU A 88 -1.01 21.77 8.23
C GLU A 88 0.49 21.44 8.11
N ARG A 89 1.18 21.26 9.24
CA ARG A 89 2.61 20.97 9.30
C ARG A 89 2.87 19.47 9.28
N GLN A 90 3.47 18.99 8.20
CA GLN A 90 4.05 17.66 8.10
C GLN A 90 5.56 17.75 8.29
N GLY A 91 6.13 16.97 9.21
CA GLY A 91 7.58 16.89 9.37
C GLY A 91 8.24 16.24 8.14
N LEU A 92 9.41 16.74 7.75
CA LEU A 92 10.20 16.24 6.60
C LEU A 92 10.38 14.72 6.64
N PHE A 93 10.67 14.19 7.83
CA PHE A 93 10.96 12.78 8.10
C PHE A 93 9.73 11.91 8.41
N ALA A 94 8.52 12.45 8.30
CA ALA A 94 7.30 11.71 8.63
C ALA A 94 7.16 10.44 7.77
N GLY A 95 7.07 9.28 8.40
CA GLY A 95 6.91 7.98 7.73
C GLY A 95 8.18 7.41 7.10
N LEU A 96 9.33 8.08 7.23
CA LEU A 96 10.64 7.57 6.78
C LEU A 96 11.47 7.01 7.94
N VAL A 97 11.32 7.56 9.14
CA VAL A 97 12.14 7.21 10.31
C VAL A 97 11.39 6.25 11.23
N TYR A 98 12.13 5.26 11.73
CA TYR A 98 11.65 4.23 12.64
C TYR A 98 12.38 4.32 13.97
N CYS A 99 11.69 4.02 15.06
CA CYS A 99 12.31 3.91 16.38
C CYS A 99 13.23 2.69 16.43
N ALA A 100 14.49 2.87 16.82
CA ALA A 100 15.46 1.78 16.93
C ALA A 100 15.05 0.70 17.96
N GLY A 101 14.32 1.07 19.01
CA GLY A 101 13.90 0.14 20.06
C GLY A 101 12.64 -0.67 19.72
N CYS A 102 11.60 -0.02 19.19
CA CYS A 102 10.29 -0.65 18.98
C CYS A 102 9.88 -0.82 17.52
N GLY A 103 10.68 -0.35 16.55
CA GLY A 103 10.40 -0.46 15.11
C GLY A 103 9.18 0.34 14.64
N SER A 104 8.51 1.08 15.51
CA SER A 104 7.35 1.90 15.15
C SER A 104 7.76 3.15 14.36
N LYS A 105 6.87 3.63 13.49
CA LYS A 105 7.09 4.85 12.70
C LYS A 105 7.07 6.06 13.63
N LEU A 106 8.11 6.89 13.57
CA LEU A 106 8.16 8.13 14.34
C LEU A 106 7.21 9.17 13.75
N HIS A 107 6.49 9.85 14.63
CA HIS A 107 5.54 10.90 14.28
C HIS A 107 6.11 12.28 14.61
N PHE A 108 5.84 13.24 13.73
CA PHE A 108 6.16 14.64 13.98
C PHE A 108 5.18 15.21 15.01
N ALA A 109 5.68 15.53 16.20
CA ALA A 109 4.93 16.19 17.26
C ALA A 109 5.52 17.58 17.50
N THR A 110 4.66 18.60 17.55
CA THR A 110 5.02 19.95 17.98
C THR A 110 4.40 20.18 19.35
N CYS A 111 5.20 20.10 20.42
CA CYS A 111 4.78 20.44 21.77
C CYS A 111 5.18 21.90 22.07
N LYS A 112 4.34 22.67 22.76
CA LYS A 112 4.67 24.05 23.19
C LYS A 112 5.57 24.09 24.44
N GLY A 113 5.67 22.98 25.18
CA GLY A 113 6.59 22.80 26.29
C GLY A 113 6.90 21.31 26.40
N PHE A 114 8.19 20.97 26.43
CA PHE A 114 8.67 19.62 26.69
C PHE A 114 9.53 19.69 27.95
N GLU A 115 8.93 19.36 29.10
CA GLU A 115 9.69 19.10 30.31
C GLU A 115 10.24 17.67 30.21
N GLY A 116 11.49 17.57 29.78
CA GLY A 116 12.22 16.30 29.82
C GLY A 116 12.40 15.89 31.27
N LYS A 117 11.89 14.70 31.61
CA LYS A 117 12.40 13.94 32.76
C LYS A 117 13.44 12.95 32.26
#